data_AF-A0A7C7DSD2-F1
#
_entry.id   AF-A0A7C7DSD2-F1
#
_cell.length_a   1.000
_cell.length_b   1.000
_cell.length_c   1.000
_cell.angle_alpha   90.00
_cell.angle_beta   90.00
_cell.angle_gamma   90.00
#
_symmetry.space_group_name_H-M   'P 1'
#
loop_
_entity.id
_entity.type
_entity.pdbx_description
1 polymer ?
#
loop_
_entity_poly.entity_id
_entity_poly.type
_entity_poly.pdbx_seq_one_letter_code
_entity_poly.pdbx_strand_id
1 'polypeptide(L)'
;MQRVLLMITALLLVVGLAGAPQAAIAQASSPWQVDYFNNPNWAGAPVYTQFANAVAFNWGSDLPPVPGMPAQNWSARLTTSSFFYAGNYIFQVVADDAFVLYVDGAVMFNTLGLNIPGKPINVTVPMSQGNHFIQIDYWQATGPAYLYVSWSFDKPNPPVTPPTPAPPPVGGLFPPPPTGPVTQFGDYSRCAQQQMHQSNCFQSNGAWNAPNMGSIQMEPQIVLWQNCTADQWQTRQLFPNKDPQQAKCSKTEAGWFPG
;
A
#
# COMPACT_ATOMS: atom_id res chain seq x y z
N MET A 1 -24.69 -57.66 -28.18
CA MET A 1 -24.19 -56.83 -27.06
C MET A 1 -22.90 -56.17 -27.52
N GLN A 2 -22.97 -54.98 -28.12
CA GLN A 2 -21.86 -54.32 -28.80
C GLN A 2 -21.28 -53.24 -27.88
N ARG A 3 -19.97 -53.36 -27.57
CA ARG A 3 -19.21 -52.45 -26.72
C ARG A 3 -18.96 -51.15 -27.49
N VAL A 4 -19.53 -50.04 -27.03
CA VAL A 4 -19.24 -48.70 -27.55
C VAL A 4 -18.19 -48.06 -26.64
N LEU A 5 -17.00 -47.84 -27.20
CA LEU A 5 -15.88 -47.14 -26.59
C LEU A 5 -16.07 -45.64 -26.87
N LEU A 6 -16.48 -44.85 -25.87
CA LEU A 6 -16.59 -43.40 -25.99
C LEU A 6 -15.25 -42.73 -25.68
N MET A 7 -14.65 -42.12 -26.71
CA MET A 7 -13.40 -41.38 -26.59
C MET A 7 -13.59 -40.06 -25.83
N ILE A 8 -12.65 -39.83 -24.93
CA ILE A 8 -12.47 -38.64 -24.10
C ILE A 8 -12.07 -37.46 -24.99
N THR A 9 -12.85 -36.37 -24.94
CA THR A 9 -12.36 -35.03 -25.29
C THR A 9 -12.60 -34.13 -24.09
N ALA A 10 -11.60 -34.05 -23.22
CA ALA A 10 -11.54 -33.05 -22.16
C ALA A 10 -11.20 -31.71 -22.81
N LEU A 11 -12.23 -30.91 -23.11
CA LEU A 11 -12.06 -29.51 -23.46
C LEU A 11 -11.66 -28.78 -22.16
N LEU A 12 -10.35 -28.63 -21.95
CA LEU A 12 -9.79 -27.78 -20.90
C LEU A 12 -10.21 -26.33 -21.18
N LEU A 13 -11.31 -25.91 -20.54
CA LEU A 13 -11.62 -24.50 -20.39
C LEU A 13 -10.48 -23.90 -19.58
N VAL A 14 -9.57 -23.21 -20.25
CA VAL A 14 -8.67 -22.26 -19.58
C VAL A 14 -9.58 -21.11 -19.14
N VAL A 15 -10.17 -21.27 -17.96
CA VAL A 15 -10.79 -20.16 -17.23
C VAL A 15 -9.65 -19.16 -17.04
N GLY A 16 -9.71 -18.06 -17.79
CA GLY A 16 -8.84 -16.92 -17.56
C GLY A 16 -8.94 -16.57 -16.09
N LEU A 17 -7.82 -16.70 -15.37
CA LEU A 17 -7.65 -16.13 -14.04
C LEU A 17 -7.81 -14.62 -14.21
N ALA A 18 -9.04 -14.13 -14.20
CA ALA A 18 -9.34 -12.77 -13.84
C ALA A 18 -8.70 -12.61 -12.46
N GLY A 19 -7.57 -11.90 -12.42
CA GLY A 19 -6.82 -11.70 -11.19
C GLY A 19 -7.80 -11.28 -10.10
N ALA A 20 -7.73 -11.94 -8.94
CA ALA A 20 -8.32 -11.36 -7.73
C ALA A 20 -7.78 -9.92 -7.69
N PRO A 21 -8.62 -8.90 -7.91
CA PRO A 21 -8.13 -7.60 -8.31
C PRO A 21 -7.46 -7.01 -7.09
N GLN A 22 -6.37 -6.31 -7.32
CA GLN A 22 -5.52 -5.51 -6.43
C GLN A 22 -6.15 -4.98 -5.12
N ALA A 23 -7.47 -4.73 -5.09
CA ALA A 23 -8.27 -4.41 -3.90
C ALA A 23 -8.16 -5.44 -2.76
N ALA A 24 -8.19 -6.75 -3.04
CA ALA A 24 -8.16 -7.77 -1.98
C ALA A 24 -6.80 -7.84 -1.27
N ILE A 25 -5.70 -7.63 -2.01
CA ILE A 25 -4.34 -7.64 -1.46
C ILE A 25 -4.07 -6.36 -0.65
N ALA A 26 -4.60 -5.22 -1.09
CA ALA A 26 -4.49 -3.96 -0.35
C ALA A 26 -5.17 -4.03 1.03
N GLN A 27 -6.28 -4.76 1.13
CA GLN A 27 -7.18 -4.78 2.29
C GLN A 27 -7.01 -6.00 3.21
N ALA A 28 -6.06 -6.90 2.89
CA ALA A 28 -5.95 -8.21 3.52
C ALA A 28 -5.55 -8.22 5.01
N SER A 29 -5.19 -7.08 5.59
CA SER A 29 -4.69 -7.05 6.98
C SER A 29 -5.78 -7.25 8.04
N SER A 30 -7.03 -6.86 7.75
CA SER A 30 -8.19 -7.02 8.64
C SER A 30 -9.51 -7.05 7.85
N PRO A 31 -10.49 -7.89 8.24
CA PRO A 31 -11.80 -7.88 7.61
C PRO A 31 -12.51 -6.54 7.87
N TRP A 32 -13.28 -6.10 6.89
CA TRP A 32 -14.20 -4.98 7.01
C TRP A 32 -15.46 -5.42 7.73
N GLN A 33 -15.92 -4.61 8.67
CA GLN A 33 -17.29 -4.64 9.13
C GLN A 33 -18.13 -3.73 8.22
N VAL A 34 -19.29 -4.20 7.77
CA VAL A 34 -20.23 -3.47 6.92
C VAL A 34 -21.57 -3.43 7.60
N ASP A 35 -21.93 -2.24 8.08
CA ASP A 35 -23.17 -1.95 8.78
C ASP A 35 -24.15 -1.27 7.81
N TYR A 36 -25.34 -1.83 7.63
CA TYR A 36 -26.37 -1.31 6.74
C TYR A 36 -27.47 -0.59 7.51
N PHE A 37 -27.97 0.50 6.93
CA PHE A 37 -29.02 1.34 7.50
C PHE A 37 -30.15 1.51 6.48
N ASN A 38 -31.39 1.33 6.91
CA ASN A 38 -32.59 1.50 6.09
C ASN A 38 -32.99 2.98 5.89
N ASN A 39 -32.03 3.90 6.05
CA ASN A 39 -32.20 5.34 5.91
C ASN A 39 -30.92 5.93 5.29
N PRO A 40 -30.99 7.12 4.68
CA PRO A 40 -29.85 7.70 3.97
C PRO A 40 -28.79 8.34 4.89
N ASN A 41 -29.03 8.41 6.21
CA ASN A 41 -28.29 9.26 7.13
C ASN A 41 -27.43 8.49 8.13
N TRP A 42 -27.21 7.18 7.93
CA TRP A 42 -26.50 6.31 8.87
C TRP A 42 -27.03 6.41 10.32
N ALA A 43 -28.33 6.67 10.44
CA ALA A 43 -28.96 6.97 11.73
C ALA A 43 -29.52 5.71 12.39
N GLY A 44 -29.45 5.67 13.72
CA GLY A 44 -29.95 4.56 14.53
C GLY A 44 -29.01 3.35 14.56
N ALA A 45 -29.54 2.20 14.98
CA ALA A 45 -28.82 0.95 14.94
C ALA A 45 -28.82 0.38 13.50
N PRO A 46 -27.73 -0.29 13.07
CA PRO A 46 -27.74 -0.97 11.78
C PRO A 46 -28.79 -2.07 11.75
N VAL A 47 -29.49 -2.19 10.63
CA VAL A 47 -30.50 -3.25 10.42
C VAL A 47 -29.86 -4.59 10.04
N TYR A 48 -28.62 -4.54 9.55
CA TYR A 48 -27.82 -5.72 9.23
C TYR A 48 -26.35 -5.38 9.30
N THR A 49 -25.54 -6.32 9.78
CA THR A 49 -24.08 -6.22 9.82
C THR A 49 -23.49 -7.48 9.19
N GLN A 50 -22.48 -7.31 8.34
CA GLN A 50 -21.68 -8.40 7.79
C GLN A 50 -20.19 -8.09 7.83
N PHE A 51 -19.38 -9.12 7.59
CA PHE A 51 -17.94 -8.97 7.44
C PHE A 51 -17.49 -9.32 6.01
N ALA A 52 -16.53 -8.58 5.49
CA ALA A 52 -15.98 -8.79 4.15
C ALA A 52 -14.46 -8.63 4.14
N ASN A 53 -13.76 -9.45 3.35
CA ASN A 53 -12.30 -9.35 3.23
C ASN A 53 -11.86 -8.19 2.32
N ALA A 54 -12.78 -7.66 1.51
CA ALA A 54 -12.54 -6.51 0.67
C ALA A 54 -13.85 -5.74 0.42
N VAL A 55 -13.72 -4.45 0.14
CA VAL A 55 -14.81 -3.58 -0.31
C VAL A 55 -14.87 -3.60 -1.83
N ALA A 56 -15.64 -4.55 -2.34
CA ALA A 56 -15.95 -4.70 -3.76
C ALA A 56 -17.40 -5.13 -3.93
N PHE A 57 -18.32 -4.25 -3.55
CA PHE A 57 -19.75 -4.51 -3.55
C PHE A 57 -20.41 -3.99 -4.82
N ASN A 58 -21.22 -4.84 -5.44
CA ASN A 58 -22.18 -4.47 -6.46
C ASN A 58 -23.54 -5.01 -6.04
N TRP A 59 -24.41 -4.12 -5.56
CA TRP A 59 -25.74 -4.49 -5.11
C TRP A 59 -26.76 -4.52 -6.27
N GLY A 60 -26.37 -4.04 -7.45
CA GLY A 60 -27.24 -3.96 -8.64
C GLY A 60 -28.00 -2.63 -8.70
N SER A 61 -28.93 -2.53 -9.66
CA SER A 61 -29.78 -1.33 -9.83
C SER A 61 -31.14 -1.55 -9.21
N ASP A 62 -31.56 -0.64 -8.35
CA ASP A 62 -32.87 -0.66 -7.71
C ASP A 62 -33.18 -1.99 -6.99
N LEU A 63 -32.14 -2.58 -6.39
CA LEU A 63 -32.23 -3.77 -5.57
C LEU A 63 -31.88 -3.46 -4.12
N PRO A 64 -32.55 -4.10 -3.15
CA PRO A 64 -32.20 -3.96 -1.76
C PRO A 64 -30.85 -4.64 -1.48
N PRO A 65 -29.94 -4.03 -0.71
CA PRO A 65 -28.62 -4.60 -0.44
C PRO A 65 -28.71 -5.88 0.41
N VAL A 66 -29.77 -6.00 1.21
CA VAL A 66 -30.13 -7.19 1.99
C VAL A 66 -31.66 -7.34 2.06
N PRO A 67 -32.18 -8.57 2.23
CA PRO A 67 -33.62 -8.79 2.36
C PRO A 67 -34.25 -7.92 3.46
N GLY A 68 -35.36 -7.26 3.14
CA GLY A 68 -36.10 -6.40 4.08
C GLY A 68 -35.63 -4.94 4.14
N MET A 69 -34.56 -4.57 3.43
CA MET A 69 -34.19 -3.16 3.23
C MET A 69 -34.91 -2.53 2.03
N PRO A 70 -35.02 -1.19 1.99
CA PRO A 70 -35.48 -0.50 0.79
C PRO A 70 -34.45 -0.64 -0.35
N ALA A 71 -34.94 -0.59 -1.59
CA ALA A 71 -34.10 -0.62 -2.79
C ALA A 71 -33.33 0.69 -3.04
N GLN A 72 -33.82 1.79 -2.47
CA GLN A 72 -33.34 3.16 -2.68
C GLN A 72 -33.28 3.88 -1.32
N ASN A 73 -32.56 5.00 -1.26
CA ASN A 73 -32.45 5.84 -0.07
C ASN A 73 -32.00 5.09 1.20
N TRP A 74 -30.93 4.32 1.07
CA TRP A 74 -30.30 3.57 2.15
C TRP A 74 -28.83 3.95 2.27
N SER A 75 -28.19 3.57 3.37
CA SER A 75 -26.77 3.84 3.57
C SER A 75 -26.04 2.65 4.18
N ALA A 76 -24.73 2.63 4.03
CA ALA A 76 -23.85 1.65 4.67
C ALA A 76 -22.64 2.35 5.28
N ARG A 77 -22.17 1.85 6.42
CA ARG A 77 -20.90 2.24 7.05
C ARG A 77 -19.96 1.06 7.01
N LEU A 78 -18.81 1.25 6.40
CA LEU A 78 -17.76 0.24 6.30
C LEU A 78 -16.60 0.66 7.17
N THR A 79 -16.15 -0.21 8.06
CA THR A 79 -15.03 0.07 8.98
C THR A 79 -14.00 -1.04 8.97
N THR A 80 -12.73 -0.68 9.08
CA THR A 80 -11.63 -1.63 9.33
C THR A 80 -10.52 -0.95 10.11
N SER A 81 -9.69 -1.75 10.78
CA SER A 81 -8.41 -1.30 11.35
C SER A 81 -7.30 -2.01 10.60
N SER A 82 -6.51 -1.28 9.82
CA SER A 82 -5.46 -1.85 8.96
C SER A 82 -4.10 -1.26 9.32
N PHE A 83 -3.04 -2.07 9.19
CA PHE A 83 -1.68 -1.60 9.41
C PHE A 83 -1.15 -0.89 8.15
N PHE A 84 -0.59 0.31 8.32
CA PHE A 84 0.07 1.06 7.26
C PHE A 84 1.53 1.31 7.65
N TYR A 85 2.41 1.37 6.65
CA TYR A 85 3.75 1.91 6.82
C TYR A 85 3.68 3.44 6.74
N ALA A 86 4.69 4.13 7.29
CA ALA A 86 4.77 5.57 7.13
C ALA A 86 4.95 5.95 5.63
N GLY A 87 4.13 6.87 5.15
CA GLY A 87 4.21 7.40 3.78
C GLY A 87 2.85 7.78 3.22
N ASN A 88 2.82 8.17 1.93
CA ASN A 88 1.59 8.54 1.25
C ASN A 88 0.91 7.30 0.68
N TYR A 89 -0.40 7.22 0.84
CA TYR A 89 -1.24 6.19 0.23
C TYR A 89 -2.28 6.84 -0.66
N ILE A 90 -2.46 6.32 -1.87
CA ILE A 90 -3.55 6.71 -2.75
C ILE A 90 -4.72 5.77 -2.49
N PHE A 91 -5.78 6.29 -1.88
CA PHE A 91 -7.07 5.63 -1.78
C PHE A 91 -7.84 5.87 -3.06
N GLN A 92 -8.21 4.81 -3.76
CA GLN A 92 -9.13 4.88 -4.88
C GLN A 92 -10.50 4.38 -4.43
N VAL A 93 -11.51 5.23 -4.56
CA VAL A 93 -12.91 4.93 -4.25
C VAL A 93 -13.76 5.18 -5.48
N VAL A 94 -14.60 4.20 -5.82
CA VAL A 94 -15.63 4.33 -6.84
C VAL A 94 -16.95 3.98 -6.16
N ALA A 95 -17.88 4.94 -6.13
CA ALA A 95 -19.18 4.75 -5.51
C ALA A 95 -20.27 5.29 -6.42
N ASP A 96 -21.42 4.65 -6.37
CA ASP A 96 -22.67 5.11 -6.96
C ASP A 96 -23.74 4.83 -5.91
N ASP A 97 -24.25 5.81 -5.16
CA ASP A 97 -24.15 7.26 -5.41
C ASP A 97 -22.93 7.98 -4.80
N ALA A 98 -22.83 8.04 -3.47
CA ALA A 98 -21.86 8.92 -2.79
C ALA A 98 -21.17 8.26 -1.59
N PHE A 99 -20.07 8.85 -1.16
CA PHE A 99 -19.31 8.37 -0.01
C PHE A 99 -18.61 9.51 0.76
N VAL A 100 -18.24 9.20 2.01
CA VAL A 100 -17.29 9.96 2.81
C VAL A 100 -16.20 9.02 3.29
N LEU A 101 -14.94 9.34 2.98
CA LEU A 101 -13.78 8.60 3.45
C LEU A 101 -13.22 9.26 4.70
N TYR A 102 -13.05 8.48 5.75
CA TYR A 102 -12.41 8.87 7.00
C TYR A 102 -11.17 8.02 7.26
N VAL A 103 -10.16 8.67 7.83
CA VAL A 103 -8.97 8.03 8.39
C VAL A 103 -8.77 8.59 9.79
N ASP A 104 -8.74 7.71 10.79
CA ASP A 104 -8.66 8.04 12.22
C ASP A 104 -9.70 9.10 12.68
N GLY A 105 -10.90 9.01 12.09
CA GLY A 105 -12.01 9.93 12.37
C GLY A 105 -11.94 11.27 11.63
N ALA A 106 -10.86 11.58 10.93
CA ALA A 106 -10.76 12.79 10.10
C ALA A 106 -11.31 12.54 8.69
N VAL A 107 -12.09 13.48 8.16
CA VAL A 107 -12.62 13.41 6.78
C VAL A 107 -11.49 13.67 5.80
N MET A 108 -11.16 12.67 4.97
CA MET A 108 -10.18 12.80 3.90
C MET A 108 -10.82 13.30 2.61
N PHE A 109 -12.04 12.82 2.31
CA PHE A 109 -12.79 13.24 1.13
C PHE A 109 -14.29 12.98 1.31
N ASN A 110 -15.12 13.86 0.74
CA ASN A 110 -16.58 13.79 0.85
C ASN A 110 -17.21 14.11 -0.51
N THR A 111 -18.01 13.19 -1.07
CA THR A 111 -18.72 13.40 -2.34
C THR A 111 -20.19 13.79 -2.18
N LEU A 112 -20.70 13.89 -0.96
CA LEU A 112 -22.09 14.28 -0.71
C LEU A 112 -22.39 15.64 -1.34
N GLY A 113 -23.49 15.71 -2.10
CA GLY A 113 -23.92 16.92 -2.80
C GLY A 113 -23.10 17.30 -4.04
N LEU A 114 -22.05 16.54 -4.39
CA LEU A 114 -21.24 16.82 -5.58
C LEU A 114 -21.84 16.28 -6.89
N ASN A 115 -22.81 15.36 -6.80
CA ASN A 115 -23.51 14.76 -7.95
C ASN A 115 -22.54 14.14 -8.98
N ILE A 116 -21.63 13.30 -8.50
CA ILE A 116 -20.60 12.61 -9.30
C ILE A 116 -20.60 11.08 -9.11
N PRO A 117 -21.76 10.41 -9.20
CA PRO A 117 -21.83 8.95 -9.07
C PRO A 117 -20.97 8.25 -10.13
N GLY A 118 -20.42 7.08 -9.76
CA GLY A 118 -19.61 6.22 -10.62
C GLY A 118 -18.23 6.76 -10.99
N LYS A 119 -17.88 7.99 -10.58
CA LYS A 119 -16.55 8.56 -10.87
C LYS A 119 -15.49 7.99 -9.93
N PRO A 120 -14.35 7.49 -10.46
CA PRO A 120 -13.21 7.13 -9.63
C PRO A 120 -12.61 8.37 -8.97
N ILE A 121 -12.47 8.32 -7.64
CA ILE A 121 -11.84 9.35 -6.84
C ILE A 121 -10.54 8.79 -6.26
N ASN A 122 -9.43 9.47 -6.50
CA ASN A 122 -8.14 9.17 -5.90
C ASN A 122 -7.84 10.21 -4.80
N VAL A 123 -7.57 9.75 -3.59
CA VAL A 123 -7.26 10.59 -2.42
C VAL A 123 -5.90 10.19 -1.88
N THR A 124 -4.93 11.10 -1.94
CA THR A 124 -3.62 10.88 -1.33
C THR A 124 -3.70 11.21 0.15
N VAL A 125 -3.47 10.21 1.00
CA VAL A 125 -3.51 10.35 2.46
C VAL A 125 -2.12 10.06 3.03
N PRO A 126 -1.50 11.01 3.76
CA PRO A 126 -0.28 10.73 4.51
C PRO A 126 -0.61 9.86 5.73
N MET A 127 0.03 8.72 5.83
CA MET A 127 -0.12 7.77 6.93
C MET A 127 1.14 7.76 7.79
N SER A 128 0.96 7.68 9.11
CA SER A 128 2.03 7.26 10.00
C SER A 128 2.19 5.74 9.96
N GLN A 129 3.27 5.22 10.53
CA GLN A 129 3.37 3.78 10.71
C GLN A 129 2.50 3.34 11.88
N GLY A 130 1.67 2.32 11.66
CA GLY A 130 0.83 1.75 12.71
C GLY A 130 -0.52 1.28 12.20
N ASN A 131 -1.39 0.91 13.13
CA ASN A 131 -2.78 0.61 12.82
C ASN A 131 -3.56 1.92 12.70
N HIS A 132 -4.24 2.08 11.58
CA HIS A 132 -5.13 3.20 11.30
C HIS A 132 -6.57 2.71 11.16
N PHE A 133 -7.50 3.48 11.69
CA PHE A 133 -8.92 3.20 11.57
C PHE A 133 -9.45 3.84 10.28
N ILE A 134 -9.95 3.01 9.37
CA ILE A 134 -10.53 3.47 8.11
C ILE A 134 -12.04 3.30 8.20
N GLN A 135 -12.76 4.35 7.85
CA GLN A 135 -14.22 4.32 7.75
C GLN A 135 -14.66 4.90 6.40
N ILE A 136 -15.64 4.25 5.79
CA ILE A 136 -16.30 4.73 4.58
C ILE A 136 -17.80 4.74 4.84
N ASP A 137 -18.37 5.93 4.85
CA ASP A 137 -19.81 6.13 4.91
C ASP A 137 -20.32 6.24 3.48
N TYR A 138 -21.02 5.21 2.99
CA TYR A 138 -21.62 5.15 1.67
C TYR A 138 -23.12 5.43 1.72
N TRP A 139 -23.62 6.19 0.75
CA TRP A 139 -25.03 6.53 0.59
C TRP A 139 -25.50 6.13 -0.80
N GLN A 140 -26.65 5.47 -0.84
CA GLN A 140 -27.41 5.20 -2.05
C GLN A 140 -28.68 6.04 -2.09
N ALA A 141 -28.83 6.84 -3.15
CA ALA A 141 -30.03 7.58 -3.49
C ALA A 141 -30.97 6.71 -4.33
N THR A 142 -30.66 6.50 -5.61
CA THR A 142 -31.54 5.81 -6.57
C THR A 142 -30.73 5.14 -7.68
N GLY A 143 -31.27 4.12 -8.36
CA GLY A 143 -30.61 3.52 -9.52
C GLY A 143 -29.51 2.52 -9.12
N PRO A 144 -28.39 2.46 -9.88
CA PRO A 144 -27.28 1.55 -9.59
C PRO A 144 -26.65 1.78 -8.22
N ALA A 145 -26.33 0.70 -7.51
CA ALA A 145 -25.67 0.74 -6.23
C ALA A 145 -24.39 -0.10 -6.26
N TYR A 146 -23.24 0.53 -6.08
CA TYR A 146 -21.96 -0.16 -5.93
C TYR A 146 -20.94 0.67 -5.16
N LEU A 147 -19.98 -0.04 -4.55
CA LEU A 147 -18.85 0.53 -3.84
C LEU A 147 -17.62 -0.34 -4.02
N TYR A 148 -16.58 0.26 -4.61
CA TYR A 148 -15.27 -0.33 -4.79
C TYR A 148 -14.22 0.55 -4.13
N VAL A 149 -13.35 -0.07 -3.33
CA VAL A 149 -12.28 0.64 -2.65
C VAL A 149 -10.98 -0.13 -2.84
N SER A 150 -9.89 0.60 -2.99
CA SER A 150 -8.54 0.07 -2.87
C SER A 150 -7.59 1.14 -2.37
N TRP A 151 -6.43 0.76 -1.87
CA TRP A 151 -5.33 1.69 -1.67
C TRP A 151 -4.02 1.09 -2.15
N SER A 152 -3.10 1.98 -2.53
CA SER A 152 -1.73 1.62 -2.84
C SER A 152 -0.80 2.63 -2.18
N PHE A 153 0.39 2.15 -1.79
CA PHE A 153 1.46 3.05 -1.41
C PHE A 153 1.82 3.92 -2.61
N ASP A 154 1.71 5.24 -2.44
CA ASP A 154 2.17 6.22 -3.42
C ASP A 154 3.69 6.19 -3.40
N LYS A 155 4.25 5.30 -4.21
CA LYS A 155 5.68 5.31 -4.47
C LYS A 155 5.98 6.72 -4.99
N PRO A 156 6.89 7.48 -4.36
CA PRO A 156 7.41 8.66 -5.03
C PRO A 156 7.86 8.18 -6.41
N ASN A 157 7.23 8.69 -7.48
CA ASN A 157 7.87 8.59 -8.78
C ASN A 157 9.29 9.13 -8.55
N PRO A 158 10.35 8.39 -8.94
CA PRO A 158 11.66 8.99 -8.92
C PRO A 158 11.51 10.32 -9.67
N PRO A 159 11.86 11.47 -9.06
CA PRO A 159 11.78 12.71 -9.80
C PRO A 159 12.58 12.49 -11.08
N VAL A 160 11.94 12.73 -12.23
CA VAL A 160 12.67 12.81 -13.50
C VAL A 160 13.48 14.08 -13.39
N THR A 161 14.64 13.99 -12.75
CA THR A 161 15.58 15.09 -12.68
C THR A 161 16.24 15.21 -14.05
N PRO A 162 16.29 16.40 -14.67
CA PRO A 162 17.31 16.73 -15.66
C PRO A 162 18.68 16.32 -15.12
N PRO A 163 19.68 15.97 -15.96
CA PRO A 163 21.01 15.62 -15.47
C PRO A 163 21.58 16.81 -14.69
N THR A 164 21.57 16.71 -13.36
CA THR A 164 22.18 17.71 -12.47
C THR A 164 23.69 17.47 -12.46
N PRO A 165 24.53 18.52 -12.52
CA PRO A 165 25.98 18.37 -12.58
C PRO A 165 26.53 17.56 -11.41
N ALA A 166 27.59 16.80 -11.68
CA ALA A 166 28.28 15.99 -10.68
C ALA A 166 28.61 16.82 -9.41
N PRO A 167 28.42 16.26 -8.20
CA PRO A 167 28.82 16.94 -6.98
C PRO A 167 30.34 17.14 -6.95
N PRO A 168 30.85 18.21 -6.33
CA PRO A 168 32.29 18.39 -6.15
C PRO A 168 32.86 17.22 -5.33
N PRO A 169 34.14 16.86 -5.54
CA PRO A 169 34.75 15.72 -4.87
C PRO A 169 34.80 15.97 -3.36
N VAL A 170 34.00 15.23 -2.60
CA VAL A 170 34.11 15.19 -1.14
C VAL A 170 35.35 14.35 -0.82
N GLY A 171 36.48 15.03 -0.63
CA GLY A 171 37.74 14.43 -0.23
C GLY A 171 37.57 13.71 1.11
N GLY A 172 37.53 12.38 1.07
CA GLY A 172 37.51 11.53 2.26
C GLY A 172 36.69 10.25 2.16
N LEU A 173 35.85 10.09 1.14
CA LEU A 173 35.05 8.87 0.95
C LEU A 173 35.75 7.92 -0.03
N PHE A 174 35.52 6.61 0.13
CA PHE A 174 35.86 5.66 -0.92
C PHE A 174 35.09 6.01 -2.20
N PRO A 175 35.70 5.88 -3.40
CA PRO A 175 34.96 6.02 -4.63
C PRO A 175 33.79 5.02 -4.60
N PRO A 176 32.57 5.45 -4.95
CA PRO A 176 31.44 4.54 -4.94
C PRO A 176 31.69 3.38 -5.91
N PRO A 177 31.33 2.15 -5.55
CA PRO A 177 31.55 1.00 -6.42
C PRO A 177 30.74 1.18 -7.73
N PRO A 178 31.24 0.67 -8.88
CA PRO A 178 30.54 0.78 -10.17
C PRO A 178 29.11 0.22 -10.12
N THR A 179 28.93 -0.82 -9.32
CA THR A 179 27.64 -1.42 -8.94
C THR A 179 27.51 -1.36 -7.43
N GLY A 180 26.37 -0.90 -6.93
CA GLY A 180 26.10 -0.93 -5.50
C GLY A 180 25.60 -2.30 -5.03
N PRO A 181 25.37 -2.43 -3.72
CA PRO A 181 24.85 -3.64 -3.13
C PRO A 181 23.41 -3.89 -3.55
N VAL A 182 23.09 -5.13 -3.88
CA VAL A 182 21.71 -5.60 -4.08
C VAL A 182 21.36 -6.47 -2.88
N THR A 183 20.26 -6.12 -2.23
CA THR A 183 19.76 -6.83 -1.04
C THR A 183 18.34 -7.30 -1.29
N GLN A 184 17.78 -8.06 -0.35
CA GLN A 184 16.35 -8.37 -0.35
C GLN A 184 15.47 -7.10 -0.26
N PHE A 185 16.06 -5.95 0.08
CA PHE A 185 15.40 -4.68 0.24
C PHE A 185 15.66 -3.69 -0.91
N GLY A 186 16.09 -4.18 -2.09
CA GLY A 186 16.27 -3.37 -3.29
C GLY A 186 17.71 -3.31 -3.82
N ASP A 187 17.87 -2.60 -4.94
CA ASP A 187 19.15 -2.29 -5.56
C ASP A 187 19.63 -0.89 -5.11
N TYR A 188 20.78 -0.84 -4.43
CA TYR A 188 21.35 0.39 -3.87
C TYR A 188 22.42 1.01 -4.78
N SER A 189 22.59 0.53 -6.01
CA SER A 189 23.55 1.08 -6.98
C SER A 189 23.44 2.58 -7.14
N ARG A 190 22.21 3.10 -7.27
CA ARG A 190 21.98 4.53 -7.38
C ARG A 190 22.40 5.28 -6.11
N CYS A 191 22.05 4.76 -4.93
CA CYS A 191 22.38 5.39 -3.66
C CYS A 191 23.90 5.39 -3.41
N ALA A 192 24.59 4.30 -3.76
CA ALA A 192 26.04 4.21 -3.72
C ALA A 192 26.69 5.24 -4.65
N GLN A 193 26.35 5.22 -5.95
CA GLN A 193 26.94 6.10 -6.97
C GLN A 193 26.71 7.59 -6.67
N GLN A 194 25.52 7.94 -6.16
CA GLN A 194 25.13 9.33 -5.90
C GLN A 194 25.38 9.77 -4.46
N GLN A 195 25.94 8.89 -3.61
CA GLN A 195 26.14 9.13 -2.17
C GLN A 195 24.86 9.62 -1.48
N MET A 196 23.72 9.02 -1.84
CA MET A 196 22.42 9.31 -1.24
C MET A 196 22.15 8.41 -0.04
N HIS A 197 21.34 8.91 0.89
CA HIS A 197 20.85 8.13 2.01
C HIS A 197 20.10 6.85 1.56
N GLN A 198 20.34 5.73 2.25
CA GLN A 198 19.84 4.40 1.88
C GLN A 198 18.31 4.30 1.84
N SER A 199 17.59 5.13 2.60
CA SER A 199 16.12 5.20 2.54
C SER A 199 15.59 5.51 1.14
N ASN A 200 16.37 6.19 0.29
CA ASN A 200 15.96 6.56 -1.07
C ASN A 200 15.99 5.40 -2.07
N CYS A 201 16.63 4.29 -1.72
CA CYS A 201 16.69 3.07 -2.54
C CYS A 201 16.04 1.86 -1.85
N PHE A 202 15.49 2.05 -0.65
CA PHE A 202 14.86 0.98 0.11
C PHE A 202 13.53 0.56 -0.51
N GLN A 203 13.38 -0.75 -0.70
CA GLN A 203 12.16 -1.41 -1.15
C GLN A 203 11.82 -2.50 -0.13
N SER A 204 10.73 -2.35 0.61
CA SER A 204 10.29 -3.41 1.52
C SER A 204 9.98 -4.68 0.74
N ASN A 205 10.42 -5.83 1.24
CA ASN A 205 10.09 -7.16 0.70
C ASN A 205 8.70 -7.65 1.14
N GLY A 206 7.96 -6.85 1.94
CA GLY A 206 6.64 -7.20 2.44
C GLY A 206 6.63 -8.20 3.60
N ALA A 207 7.79 -8.67 4.06
CA ALA A 207 7.87 -9.56 5.21
C ALA A 207 7.60 -8.81 6.52
N TRP A 208 6.96 -9.47 7.49
CA TRP A 208 6.66 -8.88 8.81
C TRP A 208 7.90 -8.38 9.56
N ASN A 209 9.05 -9.02 9.32
CA ASN A 209 10.33 -8.68 9.94
C ASN A 209 11.17 -7.71 9.11
N ALA A 210 10.64 -7.15 8.00
CA ALA A 210 11.34 -6.15 7.22
C ALA A 210 11.58 -4.88 8.07
N PRO A 211 12.74 -4.21 7.92
CA PRO A 211 12.99 -2.96 8.59
C PRO A 211 11.99 -1.90 8.09
N ASN A 212 11.49 -1.09 9.01
CA ASN A 212 10.53 -0.06 8.65
C ASN A 212 11.25 1.22 8.18
N MET A 213 10.60 1.96 7.27
CA MET A 213 11.19 3.16 6.64
C MET A 213 11.62 4.22 7.66
N GLY A 214 10.81 4.47 8.69
CA GLY A 214 11.16 5.44 9.73
C GLY A 214 12.45 5.05 10.46
N SER A 215 12.63 3.78 10.73
CA SER A 215 13.82 3.26 11.41
C SER A 215 15.07 3.27 10.54
N ILE A 216 14.92 3.31 9.21
CA ILE A 216 16.01 3.47 8.24
C ILE A 216 16.36 4.96 8.10
N GLN A 217 15.37 5.85 8.04
CA GLN A 217 15.58 7.30 7.97
C GLN A 217 16.33 7.88 9.18
N MET A 218 16.26 7.20 10.32
CA MET A 218 17.01 7.56 11.54
C MET A 218 18.45 7.02 11.56
N GLU A 219 18.82 6.18 10.58
CA GLU A 219 20.20 5.73 10.46
C GLU A 219 21.09 6.85 9.90
N PRO A 220 22.37 6.89 10.26
CA PRO A 220 23.34 7.68 9.53
C PRO A 220 23.48 7.20 8.08
N GLN A 221 23.93 8.09 7.21
CA GLN A 221 24.24 7.74 5.82
C GLN A 221 25.35 6.69 5.76
N ILE A 222 25.12 5.65 4.94
CA ILE A 222 26.14 4.67 4.59
C ILE A 222 27.33 5.36 3.92
N VAL A 223 28.53 5.12 4.46
CA VAL A 223 29.81 5.61 3.92
C VAL A 223 30.62 4.51 3.24
N LEU A 224 30.34 3.24 3.57
CA LEU A 224 30.94 2.07 2.94
C LEU A 224 29.85 1.14 2.41
N TRP A 225 29.61 1.18 1.10
CA TRP A 225 28.57 0.44 0.39
C TRP A 225 29.01 -0.99 0.06
N GLN A 226 28.63 -1.95 0.90
CA GLN A 226 28.93 -3.38 0.74
C GLN A 226 27.85 -4.19 1.46
N ASN A 227 27.41 -5.32 0.89
CA ASN A 227 26.46 -6.20 1.57
C ASN A 227 26.94 -6.58 2.97
N CYS A 228 26.03 -6.58 3.94
CA CYS A 228 26.32 -6.94 5.32
C CYS A 228 25.10 -7.52 6.02
N THR A 229 25.28 -7.99 7.25
CA THR A 229 24.19 -8.48 8.10
C THR A 229 23.63 -7.34 8.94
N ALA A 230 22.32 -7.07 8.82
CA ALA A 230 21.64 -5.96 9.49
C ALA A 230 21.99 -5.86 10.97
N ASP A 231 22.19 -4.62 11.44
CA ASP A 231 22.54 -4.27 12.83
C ASP A 231 23.85 -4.84 13.38
N GLN A 232 24.65 -5.57 12.57
CA GLN A 232 25.95 -6.09 12.98
C GLN A 232 26.94 -4.94 13.24
N TRP A 233 27.73 -5.07 14.30
CA TRP A 233 28.86 -4.18 14.61
C TRP A 233 30.17 -4.82 14.17
N GLN A 234 31.02 -4.04 13.52
CA GLN A 234 32.35 -4.49 13.11
C GLN A 234 33.33 -3.31 12.98
N THR A 235 34.59 -3.54 13.31
CA THR A 235 35.66 -2.58 13.01
C THR A 235 35.91 -2.56 11.50
N ARG A 236 35.75 -1.39 10.87
CA ARG A 236 35.86 -1.20 9.42
C ARG A 236 36.66 0.04 9.08
N GLN A 237 37.42 -0.06 7.99
CA GLN A 237 38.00 1.08 7.32
C GLN A 237 36.89 1.83 6.58
N LEU A 238 36.29 2.85 7.20
CA LEU A 238 35.18 3.61 6.62
C LEU A 238 35.64 4.76 5.72
N PHE A 239 36.85 5.28 5.96
CA PHE A 239 37.44 6.38 5.21
C PHE A 239 38.88 6.02 4.86
N PRO A 240 39.39 6.34 3.64
CA PRO A 240 40.77 6.03 3.26
C PRO A 240 41.83 6.68 4.18
N ASN A 241 41.53 7.84 4.76
CA ASN A 241 42.48 8.66 5.52
C ASN A 241 42.25 8.65 7.04
N LYS A 242 41.53 7.66 7.57
CA LYS A 242 41.30 7.50 9.02
C LYS A 242 41.61 6.07 9.45
N ASP A 243 41.93 5.86 10.71
CA ASP A 243 42.07 4.50 11.25
C ASP A 243 40.73 3.74 11.19
N PRO A 244 40.77 2.39 11.14
CA PRO A 244 39.58 1.57 11.24
C PRO A 244 38.78 1.91 12.49
N GLN A 245 37.47 2.12 12.34
CA GLN A 245 36.58 2.52 13.42
C GLN A 245 35.42 1.53 13.55
N GLN A 246 34.75 1.55 14.70
CA GLN A 246 33.52 0.80 14.86
C GLN A 246 32.48 1.30 13.86
N ALA A 247 31.88 0.35 13.16
CA ALA A 247 30.87 0.59 12.17
C ALA A 247 29.69 -0.31 12.43
N LYS A 248 28.49 0.22 12.24
CA LYS A 248 27.25 -0.54 12.30
C LYS A 248 26.74 -0.77 10.88
N CYS A 249 26.33 -2.00 10.59
CA CYS A 249 25.65 -2.33 9.34
C CYS A 249 24.23 -1.77 9.36
N SER A 250 23.86 -1.14 8.25
CA SER A 250 22.51 -0.66 7.96
C SER A 250 21.48 -1.78 8.06
N LYS A 251 20.30 -1.45 8.56
CA LYS A 251 19.11 -2.31 8.50
C LYS A 251 18.74 -2.75 7.09
N THR A 252 19.11 -1.96 6.09
CA THR A 252 18.90 -2.30 4.68
C THR A 252 19.89 -3.34 4.14
N GLU A 253 20.83 -3.81 4.96
CA GLU A 253 21.92 -4.74 4.60
C GLU A 253 22.88 -4.20 3.53
N ALA A 254 22.74 -2.91 3.19
CA ALA A 254 23.39 -2.30 2.02
C ALA A 254 24.74 -1.65 2.34
N GLY A 255 25.21 -1.66 3.59
CA GLY A 255 26.49 -1.04 3.93
C GLY A 255 26.60 -0.55 5.34
N TRP A 256 27.70 0.17 5.59
CA TRP A 256 28.17 0.52 6.92
C TRP A 256 28.24 2.03 7.10
N PHE A 257 27.91 2.46 8.32
CA PHE A 257 28.11 3.83 8.79
C PHE A 257 28.88 3.84 10.12
N PRO A 258 29.54 4.97 10.48
CA PRO A 258 30.19 5.11 11.79
C PRO A 258 29.16 4.91 12.90
N GLY A 259 29.47 4.03 13.85
CA GLY A 259 28.60 3.75 14.99
C GLY A 259 29.05 4.42 16.27
#